data_AF-A0A978TPG8-F1
#
_entry.id   AF-A0A978TPG8-F1
#
_cell.length_a   1.000
_cell.length_b   1.000
_cell.length_c   1.000
_cell.angle_alpha   90.00
_cell.angle_beta   90.00
_cell.angle_gamma   90.00
#
_symmetry.space_group_name_H-M   'P 1'
#
loop_
_entity.id
_entity.type
_entity.pdbx_description
1 polymer ?
#
loop_
_entity_poly.entity_id
_entity_poly.type
_entity_poly.pdbx_seq_one_letter_code
_entity_poly.pdbx_strand_id
1 'polypeptide(L)' 'MAFELEFTPDAWEHLQGFSARDRKILMEAIDTQLRYEPYLETRNRKPMQDNSIATWELRVGQFRSFL' A
#
# COMPACT_ATOMS: atom_id res chain seq x y z
N MET A 1 -13.72 8.91 -9.31
CA MET A 1 -12.46 9.35 -9.95
C MET A 1 -11.36 8.43 -9.45
N ALA A 2 -10.39 8.10 -10.30
CA ALA A 2 -9.25 7.29 -9.88
C ALA A 2 -8.15 8.20 -9.30
N PHE A 3 -7.54 7.79 -8.19
CA PHE A 3 -6.35 8.43 -7.64
C PHE A 3 -5.10 7.91 -8.35
N GLU A 4 -4.14 8.80 -8.57
CA GLU A 4 -2.79 8.42 -9.02
C GLU A 4 -1.96 7.98 -7.82
N LEU A 5 -1.24 6.86 -7.97
CA LEU A 5 -0.44 6.26 -6.91
C LEU A 5 1.03 6.50 -7.23
N GLU A 6 1.67 7.32 -6.41
CA GLU A 6 3.11 7.55 -6.46
C GLU A 6 3.81 6.74 -5.38
N PHE A 7 4.89 6.06 -5.76
CA PHE A 7 5.73 5.32 -4.82
C PHE A 7 6.97 6.15 -4.47
N THR A 8 7.30 6.21 -3.18
CA THR A 8 8.55 6.80 -2.74
C THR A 8 9.74 5.96 -3.20
N PRO A 9 10.95 6.55 -3.33
CA PRO A 9 12.16 5.79 -3.67
C PRO A 9 12.40 4.60 -2.74
N ASP A 10 12.21 4.79 -1.43
CA ASP A 10 12.36 3.74 -0.42
C ASP A 10 11.34 2.60 -0.64
N ALA A 11 10.10 2.94 -0.99
CA ALA A 11 9.09 1.93 -1.32
C ALA A 11 9.48 1.13 -2.57
N TRP A 12 10.10 1.78 -3.56
CA TRP A 12 10.61 1.11 -4.75
C TRP A 12 11.76 0.15 -4.41
N GLU A 13 12.70 0.56 -3.56
CA GLU A 13 13.81 -0.29 -3.12
C GLU A 13 13.30 -1.54 -2.37
N HIS A 14 12.34 -1.38 -1.46
CA HIS A 14 11.69 -2.50 -0.78
C HIS A 14 10.98 -3.43 -1.77
N LEU A 15 10.32 -2.88 -2.80
CA LEU A 15 9.67 -3.68 -3.85
C LEU A 15 10.65 -4.53 -4.66
N GLN A 16 11.90 -4.08 -4.85
CA GLN A 16 12.93 -4.85 -5.53
C GLN A 16 13.40 -6.06 -4.71
N GLY A 17 13.30 -6.00 -3.38
CA GLY A 17 13.61 -7.12 -2.48
C GLY A 17 12.62 -8.29 -2.56
N PHE A 18 11.41 -8.06 -3.11
CA PHE A 18 10.41 -9.10 -3.29
C PHE A 18 10.58 -9.88 -4.60
N SER A 19 10.11 -11.13 -4.58
CA SER A 19 10.00 -11.94 -5.78
C SER A 19 9.10 -11.25 -6.82
N ALA A 20 9.29 -11.54 -8.11
CA ALA A 20 8.45 -10.98 -9.17
C ALA A 20 6.95 -11.30 -8.96
N ARG A 21 6.64 -12.49 -8.40
CA ARG A 21 5.29 -12.89 -8.05
C ARG A 21 4.71 -12.01 -6.94
N ASP A 22 5.45 -11.85 -5.85
CA ASP A 22 4.98 -11.08 -4.69
C ASP A 22 4.81 -9.60 -5.03
N ARG A 23 5.75 -9.04 -5.81
CA ARG A 23 5.66 -7.68 -6.32
C ARG A 23 4.41 -7.45 -7.15
N LYS A 24 4.07 -8.39 -8.04
CA LYS A 24 2.85 -8.32 -8.84
C LYS A 24 1.60 -8.34 -7.96
N ILE A 25 1.55 -9.25 -6.99
CA ILE A 25 0.42 -9.35 -6.04
C ILE A 25 0.27 -8.05 -5.24
N LEU A 26 1.38 -7.49 -4.75
CA LEU A 26 1.40 -6.21 -4.02
C LEU A 26 0.87 -5.06 -4.89
N MET A 27 1.40 -4.91 -6.10
CA MET A 27 0.98 -3.83 -7.01
C MET A 27 -0.49 -3.94 -7.41
N GLU A 28 -0.96 -5.14 -7.77
CA GLU A 28 -2.37 -5.35 -8.13
C GLU A 28 -3.30 -5.06 -6.94
N ALA A 29 -2.91 -5.46 -5.72
CA ALA A 29 -3.70 -5.20 -4.53
C ALA A 29 -3.71 -3.72 -4.12
N ILE A 30 -2.58 -3.03 -4.26
CA ILE A 30 -2.46 -1.60 -4.00
C ILE A 30 -3.34 -0.80 -4.99
N ASP A 31 -3.24 -1.08 -6.28
CA ASP A 31 -4.09 -0.46 -7.30
C ASP A 31 -5.57 -0.75 -7.01
N THR A 32 -5.94 -2.01 -6.76
CA THR A 32 -7.34 -2.39 -6.49
C THR A 32 -7.91 -1.69 -5.26
N GLN A 33 -7.14 -1.58 -4.17
CA GLN A 33 -7.64 -1.05 -2.90
C GLN A 33 -7.56 0.49 -2.79
N LEU A 34 -6.61 1.13 -3.46
CA LEU A 34 -6.39 2.58 -3.33
C LEU A 34 -6.88 3.39 -4.53
N ARG A 35 -7.10 2.79 -5.70
CA ARG A 35 -7.47 3.52 -6.92
C ARG A 35 -8.72 4.36 -6.76
N TYR A 36 -9.75 3.89 -6.05
CA TYR A 36 -11.05 4.60 -6.03
C TYR A 36 -11.33 5.29 -4.70
N GLU A 37 -10.91 4.72 -3.57
CA GLU A 37 -11.25 5.21 -2.23
C GLU A 37 -10.06 5.01 -1.26
N PRO A 38 -8.95 5.76 -1.40
CA PRO A 38 -7.75 5.55 -0.60
C PRO A 38 -7.91 5.95 0.87
N TYR A 39 -8.84 6.86 1.18
CA TYR A 39 -9.04 7.41 2.53
C TYR A 39 -10.16 6.74 3.33
N LEU A 40 -10.87 5.76 2.77
CA LEU A 40 -11.97 5.09 3.47
C LEU A 40 -11.41 4.00 4.41
N GLU A 41 -11.81 3.91 5.66
CA GLU A 41 -11.35 2.77 6.47
C GLU A 41 -11.97 1.45 5.97
N THR A 42 -11.16 0.39 5.87
CA THR A 42 -11.66 -0.96 5.53
C THR A 42 -11.03 -2.01 6.44
N ARG A 43 -11.51 -3.25 6.37
CA ARG A 43 -10.90 -4.36 7.11
C ARG A 43 -9.38 -4.51 6.84
N ASN A 44 -8.95 -4.18 5.62
CA ASN A 44 -7.56 -4.30 5.18
C ASN A 44 -6.81 -2.96 5.16
N ARG A 45 -7.46 -1.83 5.47
CA ARG A 45 -6.83 -0.52 5.53
C ARG A 45 -7.21 0.17 6.83
N LYS A 46 -6.24 0.35 7.72
CA LYS A 46 -6.47 0.89 9.06
C LYS A 46 -5.68 2.17 9.25
N PRO A 47 -6.27 3.21 9.87
CA PRO A 47 -5.51 4.36 10.30
C PRO A 47 -4.50 3.89 11.35
N MET A 48 -3.25 4.34 11.20
CA MET A 48 -2.23 4.12 12.21
C MET A 48 -2.38 5.16 13.31
N GLN A 49 -1.95 4.81 14.52
CA GLN A 49 -1.81 5.82 15.57
C GLN A 49 -0.80 6.86 15.11
N ASP A 50 -1.05 8.12 15.46
CA ASP A 50 -0.29 9.29 15.02
C ASP A 50 1.22 9.03 15.12
N ASN A 51 1.89 8.97 13.98
CA ASN A 51 3.32 8.68 13.88
C ASN A 51 3.93 9.42 12.68
N SER A 52 5.25 9.63 12.71
CA SER A 52 5.96 10.41 11.69
C SER A 52 6.29 9.62 10.41
N ILE A 53 5.87 8.35 10.31
CA ILE A 53 6.27 7.42 9.25
C ILE A 53 5.15 7.24 8.23
N ALA A 54 3.92 6.99 8.70
CA ALA A 54 2.76 6.74 7.86
C ALA A 54 1.44 6.97 8.62
N THR A 55 0.43 7.42 7.90
CA THR A 55 -0.91 7.67 8.45
C THR A 55 -1.79 6.42 8.34
N TRP A 56 -1.53 5.53 7.37
CA TRP A 56 -2.34 4.34 7.12
C TRP A 56 -1.51 3.07 6.95
N GLU A 57 -2.05 1.95 7.43
CA GLU A 57 -1.56 0.60 7.15
C GLU A 57 -2.51 -0.09 6.17
N LEU A 58 -1.99 -0.52 5.02
CA LEU A 58 -2.66 -1.39 4.05
C LEU A 58 -2.15 -2.82 4.16
N ARG A 59 -3.06 -3.78 4.30
CA ARG A 59 -2.78 -5.21 4.42
C ARG A 59 -3.03 -5.91 3.08
N VAL A 60 -2.02 -6.61 2.59
CA VAL A 60 -2.06 -7.39 1.35
C VAL A 60 -1.59 -8.81 1.67
N GLY A 61 -2.51 -9.66 2.12
CA GLY A 61 -2.18 -11.02 2.56
C GLY A 61 -1.19 -11.00 3.73
N GLN A 62 0.02 -11.51 3.50
CA GLN A 62 1.13 -11.50 4.46
C GLN A 62 1.96 -10.21 4.45
N PHE A 63 1.74 -9.35 3.45
CA PHE A 63 2.47 -8.10 3.27
C PHE A 63 1.71 -6.93 3.89
N ARG A 64 2.48 -5.90 4.27
CA ARG A 64 1.95 -4.61 4.74
C ARG A 64 2.59 -3.49 3.95
N SER A 65 1.77 -2.54 3.54
CA SER A 65 2.17 -1.29 2.89
C SER A 65 1.73 -0.13 3.77
N PHE A 66 2.51 0.94 3.76
CA PHE A 66 2.32 2.10 4.62
C PHE A 66 2.18 3.35 3.73
N LEU A 67 1.17 4.17 4.03
CA LEU A 67 0.79 5.37 3.27
C LEU A 67 0.76 6.59 4.17
#